data_AF-A0A1Q3Y8P7-F1
#
_entry.id   AF-A0A1Q3Y8P7-F1
#
_cell.length_a   1.000
_cell.length_b   1.000
_cell.length_c   1.000
_cell.angle_alpha   90.00
_cell.angle_beta   90.00
_cell.angle_gamma   90.00
#
_symmetry.space_group_name_H-M   'P 1'
#
loop_
_entity.id
_entity.type
_entity.pdbx_description
1 polymer ?
#
loop_
_entity_poly.entity_id
_entity_poly.type
_entity_poly.pdbx_seq_one_letter_code
_entity_poly.pdbx_strand_id
1 'polypeptide(L)'
;MHMLYDSESFVVVHMLPLPDAPDASGGAPDKAPVPQLLRHGFEIVDKRSGKEVYLDGSWAELFQQQIMAWQQNTPSQDEVEATLDGYAGLAQNPVVLH
;
A
#
# COMPACT_ATOMS: atom_id res chain seq x y z
N MET A 1 2.06 -9.62 4.54
CA MET A 1 3.06 -8.55 4.64
C MET A 1 4.22 -8.90 3.73
N HIS A 2 4.37 -8.20 2.61
CA HIS A 2 5.53 -8.35 1.72
C HIS A 2 6.32 -7.04 1.74
N MET A 3 7.53 -7.05 2.29
CA MET A 3 8.40 -5.87 2.31
C MET A 3 8.94 -5.65 0.90
N LEU A 4 8.56 -4.54 0.27
CA LEU A 4 8.92 -4.23 -1.11
C LEU A 4 10.20 -3.40 -1.20
N TYR A 5 10.47 -2.62 -0.16
CA TYR A 5 11.63 -1.74 -0.09
C TYR A 5 12.03 -1.51 1.35
N ASP A 6 13.33 -1.56 1.62
CA ASP A 6 13.93 -1.23 2.90
C ASP A 6 15.18 -0.40 2.64
N SER A 7 15.25 0.76 3.29
CA SER A 7 16.39 1.66 3.25
C SER A 7 16.57 2.34 4.61
N GLU A 8 17.62 3.13 4.73
CA GLU A 8 17.86 3.88 5.97
C GLU A 8 16.76 4.93 6.20
N SER A 9 16.27 5.56 5.12
CA SER A 9 15.24 6.60 5.19
C SER A 9 13.81 6.08 5.19
N PHE A 10 13.50 5.10 4.34
CA PHE A 10 12.12 4.66 4.07
C PHE A 10 11.97 3.14 4.08
N VAL A 11 10.78 2.67 4.46
CA VAL A 11 10.34 1.28 4.35
C VAL A 11 8.99 1.24 3.64
N VAL A 12 8.83 0.29 2.72
CA VAL A 12 7.59 0.06 2.00
C VAL A 12 7.10 -1.37 2.24
N VAL A 13 5.89 -1.49 2.76
CA VAL A 13 5.23 -2.77 3.00
C VAL A 13 3.99 -2.87 2.15
N HIS A 14 3.90 -3.93 1.37
CA HIS A 14 2.67 -4.30 0.69
C HIS A 14 1.82 -5.18 1.61
N MET A 15 0.66 -4.65 1.97
CA MET A 15 -0.43 -5.41 2.57
C MET A 15 -1.19 -6.11 1.45
N LEU A 16 -0.74 -7.34 1.14
CA LEU A 16 -1.51 -8.27 0.33
C LEU A 16 -2.86 -8.51 1.04
N PRO A 17 -4.00 -8.36 0.36
CA PRO A 17 -5.24 -8.89 0.90
C PRO A 17 -5.02 -10.38 1.07
N LEU A 18 -5.21 -10.88 2.29
CA LEU A 18 -5.35 -12.32 2.47
C LEU A 18 -6.50 -12.73 1.54
N PRO A 19 -6.29 -13.64 0.56
CA PRO A 19 -7.42 -14.24 -0.08
C PRO A 19 -8.23 -14.86 1.06
N ASP A 20 -9.50 -14.48 1.15
CA ASP A 20 -10.47 -15.19 1.96
C ASP A 20 -10.21 -16.68 1.74
N ALA A 21 -9.64 -17.35 2.75
CA ALA A 21 -9.72 -18.80 2.78
C ALA A 21 -11.21 -19.07 2.62
N PRO A 22 -11.66 -19.81 1.59
CA PRO A 22 -13.08 -19.97 1.34
C PRO A 22 -13.69 -20.40 2.66
N ASP A 23 -14.63 -19.59 3.16
CA ASP A 23 -15.39 -19.93 4.35
C ASP A 23 -15.95 -21.34 4.17
N ALA A 24 -15.24 -22.30 4.75
CA ALA A 24 -15.70 -23.66 4.97
C ALA A 24 -16.33 -23.69 6.36
N SER A 25 -17.22 -22.73 6.65
CA SER A 25 -18.03 -22.73 7.86
C SER A 25 -19.48 -22.63 7.46
N GLY A 26 -20.05 -23.80 7.15
CA GLY A 26 -21.49 -23.93 7.00
C GLY A 26 -22.22 -23.28 8.18
N GLY A 27 -23.15 -22.38 7.87
CA GLY A 27 -24.28 -22.04 8.72
C GLY A 27 -24.40 -20.57 9.15
N ALA A 28 -25.05 -19.74 8.33
CA ALA A 28 -26.20 -18.88 8.66
C ALA A 28 -26.27 -17.65 7.72
N PRO A 29 -27.41 -17.34 7.07
CA PRO A 29 -27.53 -16.25 6.11
C PRO A 29 -28.11 -14.99 6.78
N ASP A 30 -27.35 -14.25 7.57
CA ASP A 30 -27.74 -12.87 7.95
C ASP A 30 -26.53 -12.06 8.42
N LYS A 31 -25.68 -11.69 7.47
CA LYS A 31 -24.78 -10.54 7.57
C LYS A 31 -24.47 -10.18 6.14
N ALA A 32 -24.97 -9.03 5.68
CA ALA A 32 -24.68 -8.52 4.35
C ALA A 32 -23.17 -8.67 4.09
N PRO A 33 -22.75 -9.30 2.98
CA PRO A 33 -21.34 -9.38 2.66
C PRO A 33 -20.88 -7.94 2.45
N VAL A 34 -20.23 -7.36 3.46
CA VAL A 34 -19.37 -6.20 3.22
C VAL A 34 -18.45 -6.67 2.10
N PRO A 35 -18.49 -6.06 0.90
CA PRO A 35 -17.54 -6.43 -0.12
C PRO A 35 -16.18 -6.12 0.50
N GLN A 36 -15.47 -7.14 0.95
CA GLN A 36 -14.06 -7.07 1.27
C GLN A 36 -13.38 -6.88 -0.08
N LEU A 37 -13.50 -5.65 -0.58
CA LEU A 37 -12.88 -5.20 -1.79
C LEU A 37 -11.41 -5.55 -1.56
N LEU A 38 -10.86 -6.39 -2.42
CA LEU A 38 -9.49 -6.91 -2.43
C LEU A 38 -8.50 -5.74 -2.60
N ARG A 39 -8.55 -4.77 -1.70
CA ARG A 39 -7.82 -3.51 -1.76
C ARG A 39 -6.40 -3.84 -1.34
N HIS A 40 -5.56 -4.03 -2.34
CA HIS A 40 -4.11 -3.95 -2.19
C HIS A 40 -3.82 -2.65 -1.45
N GLY A 41 -3.15 -2.73 -0.31
CA GLY A 41 -2.80 -1.57 0.51
C GLY A 41 -1.28 -1.48 0.63
N PHE A 42 -0.75 -0.26 0.65
CA PHE A 42 0.69 -0.03 0.84
C PHE A 42 0.92 0.85 2.04
N GLU A 43 1.93 0.51 2.83
CA GLU A 43 2.38 1.31 3.95
C GLU A 43 3.78 1.81 3.66
N ILE A 44 3.94 3.13 3.71
CA ILE A 44 5.21 3.83 3.53
C ILE A 44 5.58 4.42 4.88
N VAL A 45 6.71 3.99 5.44
CA VAL A 45 7.23 4.47 6.72
C VAL A 45 8.48 5.28 6.47
N ASP A 46 8.46 6.57 6.82
CA ASP A 46 9.64 7.44 6.88
C ASP A 46 10.32 7.27 8.25
N LYS A 47 11.45 6.56 8.27
CA LYS A 47 12.25 6.30 9.48
C LYS A 47 12.93 7.56 10.02
N ARG A 48 13.15 8.57 9.16
CA ARG A 48 13.78 9.84 9.53
C ARG A 48 12.89 10.64 10.48
N SER A 49 11.60 10.73 10.16
CA SER A 49 10.61 11.48 10.94
C SER A 49 9.74 10.59 11.83
N GLY A 50 9.80 9.26 11.66
CA GLY A 50 8.90 8.31 12.31
C GLY A 50 7.45 8.42 11.84
N LYS A 51 7.22 8.83 10.58
CA LYS A 51 5.89 9.02 10.01
C LYS A 51 5.48 7.83 9.17
N GLU A 52 4.21 7.48 9.23
CA GLU A 52 3.65 6.32 8.54
C GLU A 52 2.51 6.81 7.65
N VAL A 53 2.51 6.40 6.39
CA VAL A 53 1.47 6.75 5.41
C VAL A 53 0.92 5.47 4.82
N TYR A 54 -0.40 5.32 4.94
CA TYR A 54 -1.13 4.20 4.34
C TYR A 54 -1.80 4.65 3.05
N LEU A 55 -1.54 3.94 1.97
CA LEU A 55 -2.15 4.11 0.65
C LEU A 55 -3.20 3.01 0.44
N ASP A 56 -4.44 3.42 0.18
CA ASP A 56 -5.56 2.53 -0.15
C ASP A 56 -6.34 3.05 -1.37
N GLY A 57 -7.18 2.18 -1.94
CA GLY A 57 -8.03 2.52 -3.08
C GLY A 57 -7.21 2.98 -4.29
N SER A 58 -7.58 4.12 -4.89
CA SER A 58 -6.95 4.65 -6.10
C SER A 58 -5.47 4.99 -5.91
N TRP A 59 -5.04 5.37 -4.71
CA TRP A 59 -3.63 5.62 -4.43
C TRP A 59 -2.81 4.34 -4.42
N ALA A 60 -3.37 3.26 -3.86
CA ALA A 60 -2.71 1.96 -3.89
C ALA A 60 -2.63 1.40 -5.31
N GLU A 61 -3.64 1.61 -6.15
CA GLU A 61 -3.59 1.19 -7.56
C GLU A 61 -2.46 1.89 -8.34
N LEU A 62 -2.31 3.21 -8.16
CA LEU A 62 -1.21 3.96 -8.77
C LEU A 62 0.15 3.48 -8.27
N PHE A 63 0.28 3.25 -6.96
CA PHE A 63 1.51 2.76 -6.38
C PHE A 63 1.84 1.33 -6.85
N GLN A 64 0.84 0.45 -7.00
CA GLN A 64 1.02 -0.88 -7.55
C GLN A 64 1.56 -0.84 -8.99
N GLN A 65 1.05 0.04 -9.83
CA GLN A 65 1.61 0.28 -11.17
C GLN A 65 3.07 0.73 -11.09
N GLN A 66 3.41 1.59 -10.14
CA GLN A 66 4.77 2.06 -9.90
C GLN A 66 5.72 0.91 -9.50
N ILE A 67 5.29 0.03 -8.60
CA ILE A 67 6.05 -1.17 -8.20
C ILE A 67 6.27 -2.10 -9.41
N MET A 68 5.26 -2.30 -10.24
CA MET A 68 5.39 -3.10 -11.47
C MET A 68 6.37 -2.48 -12.47
N ALA A 69 6.39 -1.15 -12.58
CA ALA A 69 7.37 -0.44 -13.40
C ALA A 69 8.79 -0.60 -12.81
N TRP A 70 8.94 -0.55 -11.49
CA TRP A 70 10.21 -0.75 -10.81
C TRP A 70 10.76 -2.17 -10.98
N GLN A 71 9.90 -3.19 -10.98
CA GLN A 71 10.32 -4.56 -11.28
C GLN A 71 10.88 -4.71 -12.70
N GLN A 72 10.42 -3.88 -13.64
CA GLN A 72 10.90 -3.91 -15.03
C GLN A 72 12.14 -3.04 -15.25
N ASN A 73 12.20 -1.86 -14.62
CA ASN A 73 13.23 -0.85 -14.91
C ASN A 73 14.23 -0.59 -13.77
N THR A 74 14.17 -1.35 -12.66
CA THR A 74 15.07 -1.26 -11.48
C THR A 74 15.58 0.17 -11.24
N PRO A 75 14.72 1.08 -10.77
CA PRO A 75 15.10 2.47 -10.53
C PRO A 75 16.25 2.58 -9.52
N SER A 76 16.92 3.72 -9.52
CA SER A 76 17.92 4.02 -8.49
C SER A 76 17.25 4.30 -7.15
N GLN A 77 18.01 4.11 -6.06
CA GLN A 77 17.55 4.39 -4.69
C GLN A 77 16.97 5.81 -4.56
N ASP A 78 17.67 6.80 -5.11
CA ASP A 78 17.26 8.22 -5.12
C ASP A 78 15.88 8.44 -5.76
N GLU A 79 15.58 7.76 -6.87
CA GLU A 79 14.28 7.88 -7.55
C GLU A 79 13.15 7.25 -6.74
N VAL A 80 13.44 6.11 -6.10
CA VAL A 80 12.50 5.47 -5.18
C VAL A 80 12.23 6.39 -4.00
N GLU A 81 13.27 6.92 -3.36
CA GLU A 81 13.15 7.83 -2.21
C GLU A 81 12.42 9.13 -2.58
N ALA A 82 12.68 9.73 -3.74
CA ALA A 82 11.98 10.92 -4.22
C ALA A 82 10.48 10.65 -4.45
N THR A 83 10.16 9.46 -4.97
CA THR A 83 8.77 9.02 -5.15
C THR A 83 8.07 8.85 -3.80
N LEU A 84 8.74 8.17 -2.84
CA LEU A 84 8.22 7.95 -1.48
C LEU A 84 8.06 9.25 -0.68
N ASP A 85 8.97 10.21 -0.85
CA ASP A 85 8.89 11.53 -0.24
C ASP A 85 7.64 12.29 -0.71
N GLY A 86 7.30 12.18 -2.00
CA GLY A 86 6.04 12.71 -2.55
C GLY A 86 4.79 12.12 -1.87
N TYR A 87 4.78 10.81 -1.61
CA TYR A 87 3.69 10.15 -0.88
C TYR A 87 3.67 10.51 0.61
N ALA A 88 4.84 10.63 1.25
CA ALA A 88 4.96 11.06 2.63
C ALA A 88 4.48 12.52 2.83
N GLY A 89 4.69 13.38 1.82
CA GLY A 89 4.20 14.75 1.78
C GLY A 89 2.68 14.86 1.69
N LEU A 90 2.01 13.91 1.02
CA LEU A 90 0.54 13.90 0.87
C LEU A 90 -0.18 13.71 2.21
N ALA A 91 0.41 13.04 3.19
CA ALA A 91 -0.17 12.94 4.53
C ALA A 91 -0.31 14.29 5.26
N GLN A 92 0.39 15.35 4.79
CA GLN A 92 0.27 16.69 5.35
C GLN A 92 -0.88 17.51 4.75
N ASN A 93 -1.51 17.04 3.67
CA ASN A 93 -2.60 17.75 3.00
C ASN A 93 -3.70 16.74 2.61
N PRO A 94 -4.85 16.68 3.32
CA PRO A 94 -5.88 15.69 3.04
C PRO A 94 -6.48 15.93 1.65
N VAL A 95 -5.97 15.24 0.63
CA VAL A 95 -6.59 15.19 -0.68
C VAL A 95 -7.67 14.10 -0.61
N VAL A 96 -8.85 14.50 -0.15
CA VAL A 96 -10.06 13.67 -0.25
C VAL A 96 -10.42 13.60 -1.74
N LEU A 97 -9.95 12.56 -2.43
CA LEU A 97 -10.48 12.19 -3.74
C LEU A 97 -11.70 11.30 -3.52
N HIS A 98 -12.84 11.77 -4.03
CA HIS A 98 -14.18 11.21 -3.90
C HIS A 98 -14.52 10.30 -5.09
#